data_AF-A0A7W1D1L9-F1
#
_entry.id   AF-A0A7W1D1L9-F1
#
_cell.length_a   1.000
_cell.length_b   1.000
_cell.length_c   1.000
_cell.angle_alpha   90.00
_cell.angle_beta   90.00
_cell.angle_gamma   90.00
#
_symmetry.space_group_name_H-M   'P 1'
#
loop_
_entity.id
_entity.type
_entity.pdbx_description
1 polymer ?
#
loop_
_entity_poly.entity_id
_entity_poly.type
_entity_poly.pdbx_seq_one_letter_code
_entity_poly.pdbx_strand_id
1 'polypeptide(L)' 'MTEGHRDAPDRPEAERYYAQYASLDVGEAGTSEAALQAAINEGARQSWKLVGVTQDPTSGGVILVWDTSGFFSG' A
#
# COMPACT_ATOMS: atom_id res chain seq x y z
N MET A 1 -8.30 36.04 -9.87
CA MET A 1 -7.81 34.88 -10.64
C MET A 1 -8.00 33.68 -9.76
N THR A 2 -8.97 32.83 -10.06
CA THR A 2 -9.34 31.69 -9.22
C THR A 2 -8.43 30.53 -9.58
N GLU A 3 -7.59 30.11 -8.65
CA GLU A 3 -6.82 28.89 -8.77
C GLU A 3 -7.82 27.73 -8.86
N GLY A 4 -7.92 27.13 -10.04
CA GLY A 4 -8.72 25.93 -10.26
C GLY A 4 -8.10 24.79 -9.47
N HIS A 5 -8.63 24.57 -8.27
CA HIS A 5 -8.45 23.34 -7.52
C HIS A 5 -8.79 22.19 -8.45
N ARG A 6 -7.76 21.44 -8.86
CA ARG A 6 -7.93 20.22 -9.64
C ARG A 6 -8.55 19.19 -8.70
N ASP A 7 -9.86 19.07 -8.74
CA ASP A 7 -10.58 17.89 -8.26
C ASP A 7 -9.95 16.68 -8.97
N ALA A 8 -9.17 15.90 -8.24
CA ALA A 8 -8.92 14.52 -8.64
C ALA A 8 -10.28 13.84 -8.71
N PRO A 9 -10.55 12.97 -9.72
CA PRO A 9 -11.85 12.37 -9.88
C PRO A 9 -12.27 11.69 -8.56
N ASP A 10 -13.50 11.95 -8.14
CA ASP A 10 -14.18 11.43 -6.96
C ASP A 10 -14.33 9.92 -7.10
N ARG A 11 -13.22 9.22 -6.92
CA ARG A 11 -13.16 7.77 -7.01
C ARG A 11 -13.85 7.25 -5.75
N PRO A 12 -14.84 6.35 -5.88
CA PRO A 12 -15.48 5.72 -4.73
C PRO A 12 -14.45 5.30 -3.68
N GLU A 13 -14.70 5.53 -2.39
CA GLU A 13 -13.73 5.28 -1.31
C GLU A 13 -13.16 3.85 -1.36
N ALA A 14 -13.96 2.87 -1.75
CA ALA A 14 -13.52 1.47 -1.91
C ALA A 14 -12.47 1.28 -3.03
N GLU A 15 -12.47 2.12 -4.05
CA GLU A 15 -11.51 2.06 -5.16
C GLU A 15 -10.25 2.92 -4.90
N ARG A 16 -10.23 3.67 -3.78
CA ARG A 16 -9.08 4.45 -3.30
C ARG A 16 -8.10 3.60 -2.48
N TYR A 17 -8.58 2.50 -1.90
CA TYR A 17 -7.76 1.62 -1.09
C TYR A 17 -7.36 0.36 -1.85
N TYR A 18 -6.07 0.02 -1.77
CA TYR A 18 -5.54 -1.23 -2.30
C TYR A 18 -5.04 -2.11 -1.16
N ALA A 19 -5.54 -3.34 -1.08
CA ALA A 19 -5.09 -4.34 -0.12
C ALA A 19 -4.04 -5.25 -0.77
N GLN A 20 -2.85 -5.28 -0.19
CA GLN A 20 -1.74 -6.13 -0.62
C GLN A 20 -1.44 -7.16 0.46
N TYR A 21 -1.41 -8.44 0.10
CA TYR A 21 -0.91 -9.47 0.99
C TYR A 21 0.62 -9.59 0.87
N ALA A 22 1.30 -9.54 2.01
CA ALA A 22 2.74 -9.78 2.11
C ALA A 22 2.99 -11.03 2.96
N SER A 23 3.52 -12.07 2.32
CA SER A 23 3.97 -13.27 3.03
C SER A 23 5.21 -12.94 3.85
N LEU A 24 5.18 -13.27 5.14
CA LEU A 24 6.34 -13.16 6.03
C LEU A 24 7.05 -14.50 6.23
N ASP A 25 6.52 -15.56 5.62
CA ASP A 25 7.21 -16.85 5.52
C ASP A 25 8.28 -16.72 4.44
N VAL A 26 9.48 -16.40 4.90
CA VAL A 26 10.69 -16.35 4.09
C VAL A 26 11.46 -17.59 4.48
N GLY A 27 11.68 -18.51 3.53
CA GLY A 27 12.48 -19.71 3.78
C GLY A 27 13.92 -19.38 4.23
N GLU A 28 14.81 -20.37 4.24
CA GLU A 28 16.17 -20.31 4.81
C GLU A 28 17.07 -19.10 4.45
N ALA A 29 16.73 -18.31 3.42
CA ALA A 29 17.57 -17.24 2.89
C ALA A 29 17.17 -15.80 3.30
N GLY A 30 16.10 -15.59 4.07
CA GLY A 30 15.69 -14.22 4.41
C GLY A 30 14.92 -14.09 5.73
N THR A 31 14.75 -12.84 6.18
CA THR A 31 13.99 -12.52 7.39
C THR A 31 12.61 -11.97 7.03
N SER A 32 11.62 -12.25 7.88
CA SER A 32 10.28 -11.67 7.78
C SER A 32 10.31 -10.14 7.72
N GLU A 33 11.24 -9.50 8.41
CA GLU A 33 11.45 -8.04 8.37
C GLU A 33 11.88 -7.56 6.97
N ALA A 34 12.82 -8.26 6.32
CA ALA A 34 13.27 -7.92 4.98
C ALA A 34 12.16 -8.09 3.95
N ALA A 35 11.34 -9.15 4.07
CA ALA A 35 10.17 -9.34 3.21
C ALA A 35 9.12 -8.25 3.40
N LEU A 36 8.83 -7.87 4.65
CA LEU A 36 7.93 -6.76 4.95
C LEU A 36 8.45 -5.44 4.36
N GLN A 37 9.74 -5.14 4.56
CA GLN A 37 10.36 -3.93 4.02
C GLN A 37 10.31 -3.89 2.49
N ALA A 38 10.51 -5.04 1.82
CA ALA A 38 10.39 -5.15 0.38
C ALA A 38 8.96 -4.82 -0.11
N ALA A 39 7.94 -5.37 0.53
CA ALA A 39 6.54 -5.09 0.22
C ALA A 39 6.18 -3.61 0.44
N ILE A 40 6.67 -3.01 1.54
CA ILE A 40 6.48 -1.57 1.79
C ILE A 40 7.14 -0.73 0.70
N ASN A 41 8.37 -1.08 0.30
CA ASN A 41 9.09 -0.37 -0.76
C ASN A 41 8.37 -0.47 -2.11
N GLU A 42 7.69 -1.57 -2.40
CA GLU A 42 6.90 -1.74 -3.63
C GLU A 42 5.73 -0.76 -3.70
N GLY A 43 4.93 -0.66 -2.63
CA GLY A 43 3.84 0.32 -2.55
C GLY A 43 4.36 1.77 -2.60
N ALA A 44 5.47 2.05 -1.92
CA ALA A 44 6.09 3.38 -1.93
C ALA A 44 6.58 3.80 -3.34
N ARG A 45 7.11 2.87 -4.15
CA ARG A 45 7.51 3.14 -5.55
C ARG A 45 6.33 3.57 -6.43
N GLN A 46 5.12 3.19 -6.04
CA GLN A 46 3.88 3.59 -6.73
C GLN A 46 3.33 4.92 -6.20
N SER A 47 4.07 5.61 -5.34
CA SER A 47 3.65 6.83 -4.63
C SER A 47 2.41 6.63 -3.74
N TRP A 48 2.12 5.39 -3.36
CA TRP A 48 1.01 5.07 -2.47
C TRP A 48 1.41 5.27 -1.02
N LYS A 49 0.43 5.67 -0.20
CA LYS A 49 0.62 5.87 1.23
C LYS A 49 0.14 4.63 1.98
N LEU A 50 0.99 4.05 2.81
CA LEU A 50 0.57 2.98 3.72
C LEU A 50 -0.32 3.58 4.82
N VAL A 51 -1.56 3.08 4.95
CA VAL A 51 -2.56 3.58 5.92
C VAL A 51 -3.03 2.52 6.91
N GLY A 52 -2.72 1.25 6.68
CA GLY A 52 -3.05 0.17 7.61
C GLY A 52 -2.15 -1.04 7.42
N VAL A 53 -1.93 -1.75 8.52
CA VAL A 53 -1.27 -3.06 8.55
C VAL A 53 -2.09 -3.94 9.47
N THR A 54 -2.49 -5.12 8.98
CA THR A 54 -3.18 -6.12 9.81
C THR A 54 -2.53 -7.47 9.60
N GLN A 55 -2.43 -8.25 10.67
CA GLN A 55 -2.06 -9.65 10.56
C GLN A 55 -3.19 -10.41 9.86
N ASP A 56 -2.83 -11.33 8.95
CA ASP A 56 -3.80 -12.28 8.42
C ASP A 56 -3.95 -13.42 9.44
N PRO A 57 -5.15 -13.63 10.02
CA PRO A 57 -5.34 -14.69 11.03
C PRO A 57 -5.27 -16.11 10.43
N THR A 58 -5.35 -16.23 9.11
CA THR A 58 -5.37 -17.52 8.40
C THR A 58 -4.01 -17.91 7.83
N SER A 59 -3.02 -17.01 7.85
CA SER A 59 -1.68 -17.24 7.31
C SER A 59 -0.59 -16.62 8.20
N GLY A 60 0.68 -16.91 7.90
CA GLY A 60 1.82 -16.27 8.56
C GLY A 60 2.13 -14.85 8.05
N GLY A 61 1.30 -14.28 7.17
CA GLY A 61 1.56 -13.00 6.52
C GLY A 61 0.83 -11.80 7.15
N VAL A 62 0.96 -10.66 6.47
CA VAL A 62 0.24 -9.42 6.81
C VAL A 62 -0.47 -8.87 5.57
N ILE A 63 -1.56 -8.16 5.80
CA ILE A 63 -2.26 -7.37 4.79
C ILE A 63 -1.87 -5.91 5.00
N LEU A 64 -1.29 -5.32 3.96
CA LEU A 64 -0.96 -3.90 3.86
C LEU A 64 -2.11 -3.19 3.16
N VAL A 65 -2.62 -2.12 3.76
CA VAL A 65 -3.67 -1.29 3.17
C VAL A 65 -3.04 0.02 2.72
N TRP A 66 -3.13 0.27 1.42
CA TRP A 66 -2.55 1.42 0.74
C TRP A 66 -3.65 2.41 0.33
N ASP A 67 -3.43 3.69 0.58
CA ASP A 67 -4.18 4.78 -0.06
C ASP A 67 -3.49 5.12 -1.40
N THR A 68 -4.19 4.81 -2.49
CA THR A 68 -3.71 5.03 -3.86
C THR A 68 -4.05 6.42 -4.38
N SER A 69 -4.61 7.31 -3.56
CA SER A 69 -4.84 8.71 -3.95
C SER A 69 -3.53 9.53 -3.97
N GLY A 70 -2.40 8.92 -3.64
CA GLY A 70 -1.08 9.53 -3.63
C GLY A 70 -0.48 9.71 -5.03
N PHE A 71 -0.37 10.98 -5.42
CA PHE A 71 0.32 11.54 -6.60
C PHE A 71 -0.24 11.19 -7.99
N PHE A 72 -1.32 11.87 -8.37
CA PHE A 72 -1.53 12.20 -9.78
C PHE A 72 -0.48 13.23 -10.21
N SER A 73 0.36 12.80 -11.16
CA SER A 73 1.27 13.53 -12.05
C SER A 73 1.40 15.05 -11.89
N GLY A 74 2.64 15.50 -11.68
CA GLY A 74 3.11 16.78 -12.23
C GLY A 74 3.16 16.73 -13.75
#